data_AF-A0A565C3L9-F1
#
_entry.id   AF-A0A565C3L9-F1
#
_cell.length_a   1.000
_cell.length_b   1.000
_cell.length_c   1.000
_cell.angle_alpha   90.00
_cell.angle_beta   90.00
_cell.angle_gamma   90.00
#
_symmetry.space_group_name_H-M   'P 1'
#
loop_
_entity.id
_entity.type
_entity.pdbx_description
1 polymer ?
#
loop_
_entity_poly.entity_id
_entity_poly.type
_entity_poly.pdbx_seq_one_letter_code
_entity_poly.pdbx_strand_id
1 'polypeptide(L)'
;MASSSSSPRNWLYDVFPSFSGEDVRRTFLSHFLKELERKLIIAFRDNKIERGQSLDPELQHAIKDSRIAVVVFSKNYAISSWCLNELLEIVKCKEEYGQTVIPVFYGLDPSQVRKQTGDFGVIFEKTCRHNKTEEMVKIQWREALTSVANTLGYHYSVTCGNEAKLIEEIDLEEFVGMEDHIANMSVLLELESEEVRMVGIWGSSGIGKTTIARLIVVKRCDRIE
;
A
#
# COMPACT_ATOMS: atom_id res chain seq x y z
N MET A 1 4.24 -33.90 12.12
CA MET A 1 3.27 -32.80 11.97
C MET A 1 3.46 -32.25 10.58
N ALA A 2 2.46 -32.41 9.70
CA ALA A 2 2.54 -31.89 8.34
C ALA A 2 2.31 -30.38 8.40
N SER A 3 3.30 -29.60 7.98
CA SER A 3 3.13 -28.16 7.77
C SER A 3 2.05 -27.98 6.71
N SER A 4 0.95 -27.32 7.08
CA SER A 4 -0.04 -26.83 6.13
C SER A 4 0.64 -25.74 5.30
N SER A 5 1.20 -26.11 4.15
CA SER A 5 1.61 -25.14 3.14
C SER A 5 0.33 -24.49 2.62
N SER A 6 0.05 -23.26 3.04
CA SER A 6 -0.91 -22.42 2.35
C SER A 6 -0.46 -22.31 0.90
N SER A 7 -1.31 -22.70 -0.05
CA SER A 7 -1.04 -22.47 -1.47
C SER A 7 -0.64 -21.00 -1.67
N PRO A 8 0.40 -20.69 -2.48
CA PRO A 8 0.75 -19.31 -2.74
C PRO A 8 -0.50 -18.62 -3.29
N ARG A 9 -1.01 -17.60 -2.60
CA ARG A 9 -2.06 -16.76 -3.18
C ARG A 9 -1.46 -16.08 -4.40
N ASN A 10 -2.12 -16.24 -5.53
CA ASN A 10 -1.81 -15.48 -6.73
C ASN A 10 -2.40 -14.08 -6.54
N TRP A 11 -1.65 -13.20 -5.88
CA TRP A 11 -1.98 -11.78 -5.82
C TRP A 11 -1.87 -11.18 -7.23
N LEU A 12 -2.86 -10.39 -7.64
CA LEU A 12 -2.84 -9.67 -8.90
C LEU A 12 -2.02 -8.37 -8.79
N TYR A 13 -2.03 -7.79 -7.59
CA TYR A 13 -1.33 -6.56 -7.27
C TYR A 13 -0.43 -6.75 -6.06
N ASP A 14 0.71 -6.07 -6.06
CA ASP A 14 1.58 -5.98 -4.89
C ASP A 14 0.99 -4.98 -3.88
N VAL A 15 0.44 -3.86 -4.37
CA VAL A 15 -0.01 -2.75 -3.53
C VAL A 15 -1.39 -2.23 -3.92
N PHE A 16 -2.28 -2.10 -2.93
CA PHE A 16 -3.51 -1.32 -3.01
C PHE A 16 -3.34 0.01 -2.26
N PRO A 17 -3.34 1.16 -2.95
CA PRO A 17 -3.34 2.47 -2.29
C PRO A 17 -4.78 2.93 -1.96
N SER A 18 -5.08 3.14 -0.68
CA SER A 18 -6.33 3.77 -0.22
C SER A 18 -6.06 5.21 0.23
N PHE A 19 -6.78 6.18 -0.35
CA PHE A 19 -6.48 7.61 -0.16
C PHE A 19 -7.67 8.53 -0.48
N SER A 20 -7.65 9.71 0.14
CA SER A 20 -8.50 10.84 -0.27
C SER A 20 -7.99 11.45 -1.57
N GLY A 21 -8.80 11.37 -2.63
CA GLY A 21 -8.41 11.91 -3.94
C GLY A 21 -8.22 13.43 -3.95
N GLU A 22 -8.93 14.14 -3.08
CA GLU A 22 -8.84 15.60 -2.97
C GLU A 22 -7.51 16.06 -2.38
N ASP A 23 -6.95 15.28 -1.46
CA ASP A 23 -5.78 15.71 -0.66
C ASP A 23 -4.44 15.34 -1.31
N VAL A 24 -4.32 14.11 -1.82
CA VAL A 24 -3.00 13.54 -2.12
C VAL A 24 -2.84 13.06 -3.57
N ARG A 25 -3.90 13.10 -4.39
CA ARG A 25 -3.88 12.51 -5.74
C ARG A 25 -2.82 13.14 -6.65
N ARG A 26 -2.66 14.46 -6.62
CA ARG A 26 -1.73 15.20 -7.50
C ARG A 26 -0.34 15.42 -6.90
N THR A 27 -0.17 15.14 -5.61
CA THR A 27 1.09 15.29 -4.87
C THR A 27 1.62 13.90 -4.54
N PHE A 28 1.52 13.48 -3.28
CA PHE A 28 2.08 12.26 -2.74
C PHE A 28 1.76 11.02 -3.56
N LEU A 29 0.49 10.78 -3.91
CA LEU A 29 0.10 9.56 -4.62
C LEU A 29 0.74 9.47 -6.01
N SER A 30 0.82 10.58 -6.74
CA SER A 30 1.38 10.58 -8.09
C SER A 30 2.86 10.23 -8.09
N HIS A 31 3.60 10.73 -7.10
CA HIS A 31 5.02 10.43 -6.89
C HIS A 31 5.22 9.02 -6.34
N PHE A 32 4.39 8.61 -5.39
CA PHE A 32 4.40 7.27 -4.81
C PHE A 32 4.17 6.20 -5.89
N LEU A 33 3.12 6.33 -6.72
CA LEU A 33 2.85 5.38 -7.80
C LEU A 33 3.96 5.34 -8.85
N LYS A 34 4.62 6.48 -9.11
CA LYS A 34 5.79 6.53 -10.01
C LYS A 34 6.99 5.82 -9.40
N GLU A 35 7.19 5.95 -8.10
CA GLU A 35 8.28 5.26 -7.39
C GLU A 35 8.06 3.74 -7.36
N LEU A 36 6.82 3.29 -7.10
CA LEU A 36 6.47 1.87 -7.20
C LEU A 36 6.72 1.32 -8.60
N GLU A 37 6.37 2.08 -9.65
CA GLU A 37 6.67 1.70 -11.02
C GLU A 37 8.17 1.61 -11.31
N ARG A 38 8.98 2.53 -10.76
CA ARG A 38 10.45 2.49 -10.84
C ARG A 38 11.02 1.23 -10.18
N LYS A 39 10.45 0.83 -9.04
CA LYS A 39 10.77 -0.39 -8.29
C LYS A 39 10.09 -1.65 -8.82
N LEU A 40 9.35 -1.56 -9.93
CA LEU A 40 8.63 -2.69 -10.55
C LEU A 40 7.59 -3.35 -9.65
N ILE A 41 7.05 -2.59 -8.70
CA ILE A 41 5.98 -2.98 -7.79
C ILE A 41 4.63 -2.68 -8.47
N ILE A 42 3.80 -3.70 -8.62
CA ILE A 42 2.53 -3.63 -9.33
C ILE A 42 1.46 -3.06 -8.39
N ALA A 43 1.20 -1.76 -8.50
CA ALA A 43 0.14 -1.10 -7.74
C ALA A 43 -1.19 -1.04 -8.51
N PHE A 44 -2.31 -1.22 -7.80
CA PHE A 44 -3.63 -0.92 -8.36
C PHE A 44 -3.77 0.59 -8.64
N ARG A 45 -4.26 0.94 -9.83
CA ARG A 45 -4.44 2.34 -10.26
C ARG A 45 -5.91 2.68 -10.43
N ASP A 46 -6.47 3.40 -9.46
CA ASP A 46 -7.83 3.96 -9.50
C ASP A 46 -7.89 5.16 -10.48
N ASN A 47 -7.80 4.88 -11.78
CA ASN A 47 -7.74 5.91 -12.80
C ASN A 47 -9.11 6.25 -13.41
N LYS A 48 -10.16 5.47 -13.11
CA LYS A 48 -11.43 5.51 -13.86
C LYS A 48 -12.70 5.12 -13.08
N ILE A 49 -12.63 4.80 -11.79
CA ILE A 49 -13.86 4.42 -11.07
C ILE A 49 -14.58 5.71 -10.65
N GLU A 50 -15.80 5.88 -11.14
CA GLU A 50 -16.69 6.92 -10.63
C GLU A 50 -16.97 6.62 -9.15
N ARG A 51 -16.38 7.43 -8.26
CA ARG A 51 -16.55 7.27 -6.81
C ARG A 51 -18.01 7.56 -6.45
N GLY A 52 -18.80 6.49 -6.31
CA GLY A 52 -20.19 6.51 -5.83
C GLY A 52 -20.29 6.49 -4.29
N GLN A 53 -21.41 5.97 -3.77
CA GLN A 53 -21.61 5.79 -2.32
C GLN A 53 -21.28 4.36 -1.83
N SER A 54 -21.47 3.35 -2.68
CA SER A 54 -21.21 1.93 -2.39
C SER A 54 -19.89 1.48 -2.99
N LEU A 55 -19.12 0.66 -2.27
CA LEU A 55 -17.85 0.14 -2.77
C LEU A 55 -18.09 -0.72 -4.02
N ASP A 56 -17.42 -0.38 -5.12
CA ASP A 56 -17.50 -1.12 -6.38
C ASP A 56 -16.99 -2.57 -6.19
N PRO A 57 -17.70 -3.60 -6.70
CA PRO A 57 -17.20 -4.98 -6.70
C PRO A 57 -15.80 -5.14 -7.27
N GLU A 58 -15.43 -4.38 -8.30
CA GLU A 58 -14.09 -4.38 -8.89
C GLU A 58 -13.05 -3.89 -7.88
N LEU A 59 -13.37 -2.83 -7.14
CA LEU A 59 -12.50 -2.29 -6.10
C LEU A 59 -12.34 -3.27 -4.93
N GLN A 60 -13.43 -3.96 -4.57
CA GLN A 60 -13.44 -5.01 -3.55
C GLN A 60 -12.49 -6.16 -3.93
N HIS A 61 -12.48 -6.55 -5.20
CA HIS A 61 -11.53 -7.55 -5.71
C HIS A 61 -10.11 -7.00 -5.73
N ALA A 62 -9.89 -5.76 -6.17
CA ALA A 62 -8.57 -5.14 -6.13
C ALA A 62 -7.98 -5.11 -4.72
N ILE A 63 -8.78 -4.81 -3.69
CA ILE A 63 -8.35 -4.86 -2.29
C ILE A 63 -7.97 -6.29 -1.90
N LYS A 64 -8.81 -7.28 -2.23
CA LYS A 64 -8.57 -8.69 -1.89
C LYS A 64 -7.40 -9.31 -2.63
N ASP A 65 -7.16 -8.92 -3.87
CA ASP A 65 -6.11 -9.45 -4.73
C ASP A 65 -4.79 -8.65 -4.60
N SER A 66 -4.71 -7.77 -3.60
CA SER A 66 -3.49 -7.03 -3.27
C SER A 66 -2.76 -7.63 -2.07
N ARG A 67 -1.44 -7.75 -2.15
CA ARG A 67 -0.61 -8.26 -1.05
C ARG A 67 -0.50 -7.27 0.12
N ILE A 68 -0.36 -5.99 -0.19
CA ILE A 68 -0.18 -4.90 0.77
C ILE A 68 -1.26 -3.84 0.53
N ALA A 69 -1.88 -3.34 1.59
CA ALA A 69 -2.72 -2.15 1.54
C ALA A 69 -1.97 -0.96 2.19
N VAL A 70 -1.76 0.11 1.42
CA VAL A 70 -1.19 1.37 1.92
C VAL A 70 -2.32 2.36 2.14
N VAL A 71 -2.57 2.75 3.39
CA VAL A 71 -3.69 3.62 3.76
C VAL A 71 -3.17 5.01 4.11
N VAL A 72 -3.45 5.99 3.25
CA VAL A 72 -2.96 7.37 3.40
C VAL A 72 -4.01 8.21 4.13
N PHE A 73 -3.90 8.27 5.46
CA PHE A 73 -4.72 9.13 6.29
C PHE A 73 -4.32 10.59 6.09
N SER A 74 -5.23 11.36 5.51
CA SER A 74 -5.13 12.80 5.28
C SER A 74 -6.32 13.51 5.91
N LYS A 75 -6.29 14.84 5.98
CA LYS A 75 -7.31 15.64 6.69
C LYS A 75 -8.73 15.33 6.22
N ASN A 76 -8.92 15.13 4.91
CA ASN A 76 -10.24 14.90 4.31
C ASN A 76 -10.53 13.43 4.03
N TYR A 77 -9.68 12.49 4.47
CA TYR A 77 -9.95 11.05 4.31
C TYR A 77 -11.32 10.65 4.86
N ALA A 78 -11.69 11.17 6.04
CA ALA A 78 -12.98 10.92 6.68
C ALA A 78 -14.17 11.68 6.08
N ILE A 79 -13.98 12.50 5.04
CA ILE A 79 -15.09 13.12 4.29
C ILE A 79 -15.75 12.08 3.38
N SER A 80 -14.95 11.17 2.83
CA SER A 80 -15.42 10.19 1.86
C SER A 80 -15.88 8.91 2.55
N SER A 81 -17.19 8.64 2.53
CA SER A 81 -17.72 7.33 2.95
C SER A 81 -17.12 6.19 2.12
N TRP A 82 -16.70 6.48 0.88
CA TRP A 82 -15.99 5.54 0.04
C TRP A 82 -14.63 5.14 0.65
N CYS A 83 -13.79 6.10 1.05
CA CYS A 83 -12.51 5.82 1.72
C CYS A 83 -12.71 5.06 3.05
N LEU A 84 -13.80 5.33 3.77
CA LEU A 84 -14.14 4.61 5.00
C LEU A 84 -14.62 3.17 4.71
N ASN A 85 -15.34 2.94 3.61
CA ASN A 85 -15.75 1.60 3.19
C ASN A 85 -14.57 0.79 2.63
N GLU A 86 -13.63 1.42 1.91
CA GLU A 86 -12.36 0.78 1.53
C GLU A 86 -11.61 0.29 2.77
N LEU A 87 -11.56 1.14 3.81
CA LEU A 87 -10.90 0.80 5.08
C LEU A 87 -11.54 -0.42 5.76
N LEU A 88 -12.87 -0.55 5.73
CA LEU A 88 -13.55 -1.74 6.28
C LEU A 88 -13.13 -3.01 5.55
N GLU A 89 -13.09 -2.99 4.22
CA GLU A 89 -12.69 -4.15 3.43
C GLU A 89 -11.21 -4.49 3.64
N ILE A 90 -10.33 -3.49 3.78
CA ILE A 90 -8.91 -3.67 4.10
C ILE A 90 -8.75 -4.34 5.47
N VAL A 91 -9.47 -3.88 6.50
CA VAL A 91 -9.43 -4.50 7.84
C VAL A 91 -9.90 -5.94 7.79
N LYS A 92 -10.98 -6.22 7.04
CA LYS A 92 -11.45 -7.58 6.81
C LYS A 92 -10.39 -8.45 6.13
N CYS A 93 -9.73 -7.95 5.08
CA CYS A 93 -8.67 -8.68 4.39
C CYS A 93 -7.43 -8.91 5.28
N LYS A 94 -7.09 -7.94 6.13
CA LYS A 94 -6.03 -8.11 7.13
C LYS A 94 -6.33 -9.26 8.08
N GLU A 95 -7.56 -9.34 8.58
CA GLU A 95 -7.99 -10.35 9.56
C GLU A 95 -8.19 -11.74 8.93
N GLU A 96 -8.88 -11.82 7.79
CA GLU A 96 -9.20 -13.10 7.13
C GLU A 96 -8.01 -13.68 6.36
N TYR A 97 -7.20 -12.80 5.77
CA TYR A 97 -6.21 -13.19 4.76
C TYR A 97 -4.77 -12.88 5.17
N GLY A 98 -4.55 -12.19 6.29
CA GLY A 98 -3.21 -11.80 6.73
C GLY A 98 -2.58 -10.74 5.84
N GLN A 99 -3.40 -9.96 5.11
CA GLN A 99 -2.92 -8.86 4.27
C GLN A 99 -2.13 -7.85 5.11
N THR A 100 -0.96 -7.43 4.62
CA THR A 100 -0.15 -6.40 5.28
C THR A 100 -0.79 -5.03 5.09
N VAL A 101 -0.93 -4.26 6.17
CA VAL A 101 -1.53 -2.91 6.12
C VAL A 101 -0.54 -1.89 6.67
N ILE A 102 -0.22 -0.87 5.87
CA ILE A 102 0.74 0.19 6.20
C ILE A 102 0.00 1.54 6.20
N PRO A 103 -0.23 2.15 7.37
CA PRO A 103 -0.77 3.50 7.44
C PRO A 103 0.30 4.55 7.17
N VAL A 104 -0.07 5.58 6.40
CA VAL A 104 0.71 6.80 6.19
C VAL A 104 -0.12 7.97 6.68
N PHE A 105 0.35 8.65 7.73
CA PHE A 105 -0.31 9.80 8.33
C PHE A 105 0.21 11.07 7.65
N TYR A 106 -0.55 11.60 6.71
CA TYR A 106 -0.17 12.72 5.86
C TYR A 106 -0.72 14.05 6.40
N GLY A 107 0.15 14.81 7.07
CA GLY A 107 -0.18 16.15 7.58
C GLY A 107 -1.10 16.17 8.79
N LEU A 108 -1.14 15.07 9.56
CA LEU A 108 -1.96 14.96 10.76
C LEU A 108 -1.32 14.02 11.79
N ASP A 109 -1.62 14.28 13.06
CA ASP A 109 -1.16 13.44 14.17
C ASP A 109 -1.92 12.10 14.18
N PRO A 110 -1.23 10.94 14.24
CA PRO A 110 -1.86 9.62 14.28
C PRO A 110 -2.92 9.47 15.38
N SER A 111 -2.76 10.14 16.52
CA SER A 111 -3.72 10.12 17.63
C SER A 111 -5.08 10.71 17.27
N GLN A 112 -5.13 11.65 16.32
CA GLN A 112 -6.39 12.20 15.82
C GLN A 112 -7.19 11.15 15.05
N VAL A 113 -6.52 10.27 14.30
CA VAL A 113 -7.18 9.14 13.61
C VAL A 113 -7.56 8.07 14.60
N ARG A 114 -6.64 7.67 15.50
CA ARG A 114 -6.86 6.60 16.49
C ARG A 114 -8.04 6.87 17.42
N LYS A 115 -8.16 8.11 17.89
CA LYS A 115 -9.19 8.52 18.86
C LYS A 115 -10.36 9.25 18.21
N GLN A 116 -10.30 9.47 16.90
CA GLN A 116 -11.23 10.31 16.15
C GLN A 116 -11.45 11.67 16.85
N THR A 117 -10.33 12.37 17.13
CA THR A 117 -10.30 13.68 17.81
C THR A 117 -9.70 14.76 16.90
N GLY A 118 -9.66 16.01 17.37
CA GLY A 118 -9.14 17.13 16.60
C GLY A 118 -9.95 17.41 15.34
N ASP A 119 -9.29 17.99 14.33
CA ASP A 119 -9.91 18.32 13.05
C ASP A 119 -10.46 17.07 12.34
N PHE A 120 -9.72 15.96 12.39
CA PHE A 120 -10.13 14.70 11.78
C PHE A 120 -11.44 14.18 12.40
N GLY A 121 -11.54 14.19 13.73
CA GLY A 121 -12.75 13.78 14.45
C GLY A 121 -13.97 14.65 14.16
N VAL A 122 -13.77 15.98 14.10
CA VAL A 122 -14.85 16.92 13.74
C VAL A 122 -15.37 16.66 12.33
N ILE A 123 -14.47 16.41 11.39
CA ILE A 123 -14.81 16.06 10.01
C ILE A 123 -15.58 14.74 9.97
N PHE A 124 -15.05 13.69 10.61
CA PHE A 124 -15.69 12.37 10.67
C PHE A 124 -17.15 12.44 11.21
N GLU A 125 -17.37 13.17 12.31
CA GLU A 125 -18.71 13.32 12.89
C GLU A 125 -19.65 14.11 11.97
N LYS A 126 -19.16 15.14 11.27
CA LYS A 126 -19.96 15.88 10.29
C LYS A 126 -20.37 14.98 9.12
N THR A 127 -19.45 14.17 8.60
CA THR A 127 -19.73 13.21 7.52
C THR A 127 -20.82 12.22 7.94
N CYS A 128 -20.70 11.62 9.13
CA CYS A 128 -21.70 10.66 9.64
C CYS A 128 -23.09 11.29 9.76
N ARG A 129 -23.17 12.54 10.25
CA ARG A 129 -24.45 13.26 10.37
C ARG A 129 -25.04 13.63 9.02
N HIS A 130 -24.21 14.14 8.10
CA HIS A 130 -24.66 14.56 6.77
C HIS A 130 -25.23 13.37 5.97
N ASN A 131 -24.53 12.23 6.01
CA ASN A 131 -24.92 11.02 5.30
C ASN A 131 -26.01 10.22 6.02
N LYS A 132 -26.49 10.66 7.19
CA LYS A 132 -27.42 9.92 8.05
C LYS A 132 -26.96 8.48 8.28
N THR A 133 -25.66 8.31 8.51
CA THR A 133 -25.02 7.00 8.67
C THR A 133 -25.65 6.26 9.86
N GLU A 134 -25.97 4.99 9.66
CA GLU A 134 -26.44 4.12 10.73
C GLU A 134 -25.38 4.00 11.84
N GLU A 135 -25.81 3.98 13.11
CA GLU A 135 -24.88 3.92 14.24
C GLU A 135 -23.98 2.68 14.19
N MET A 136 -24.49 1.54 13.68
CA MET A 136 -23.68 0.33 13.53
C MET A 136 -22.53 0.53 12.53
N VAL A 137 -22.79 1.17 11.38
CA VAL A 137 -21.76 1.48 10.37
C VAL A 137 -20.73 2.47 10.92
N LYS A 138 -21.21 3.47 11.68
CA LYS A 138 -20.32 4.43 12.35
C LYS A 138 -19.38 3.75 13.35
N ILE A 139 -19.87 2.78 14.12
CA ILE A 139 -19.04 1.99 15.04
C ILE A 139 -17.98 1.22 14.26
N GLN A 140 -18.36 0.52 13.18
CA GLN A 140 -17.42 -0.22 12.34
C GLN A 140 -16.32 0.69 11.77
N TRP A 141 -16.67 1.88 11.28
CA TRP A 141 -15.68 2.84 10.80
C TRP A 141 -14.71 3.29 11.90
N ARG A 142 -15.20 3.57 13.11
CA ARG A 142 -14.34 3.94 14.25
C ARG A 142 -13.39 2.81 14.63
N GLU A 143 -13.87 1.59 14.68
CA GLU A 143 -13.07 0.41 14.97
C GLU A 143 -11.99 0.19 13.92
N ALA A 144 -12.33 0.32 12.64
CA ALA A 144 -11.37 0.19 11.54
C ALA A 144 -10.31 1.29 11.55
N LEU A 145 -10.71 2.56 11.74
CA LEU A 145 -9.79 3.69 11.91
C LEU A 145 -8.82 3.46 13.07
N THR A 146 -9.35 3.00 14.19
CA THR A 146 -8.55 2.71 15.40
C THR A 146 -7.58 1.54 15.15
N SER A 147 -8.07 0.45 14.57
CA SER A 147 -7.30 -0.76 14.28
C SER A 147 -6.12 -0.48 13.35
N VAL A 148 -6.37 0.21 12.24
CA VAL A 148 -5.32 0.54 11.27
C VAL A 148 -4.39 1.62 11.81
N ALA A 149 -4.89 2.65 12.48
CA ALA A 149 -4.01 3.68 13.01
C ALA A 149 -3.10 3.20 14.16
N ASN A 150 -3.42 2.07 14.79
CA ASN A 150 -2.60 1.43 15.82
C ASN A 150 -1.48 0.53 15.26
N THR A 151 -1.42 0.30 13.94
CA THR A 151 -0.28 -0.42 13.36
C THR A 151 0.92 0.51 13.18
N LEU A 152 2.11 -0.09 13.02
CA LEU A 152 3.31 0.64 12.65
C LEU A 152 3.14 1.21 11.25
N GLY A 153 3.57 2.45 11.06
CA GLY A 153 3.47 3.15 9.79
C GLY A 153 4.25 4.46 9.81
N TYR A 154 4.04 5.27 8.79
CA TYR A 154 4.85 6.46 8.52
C TYR A 154 4.10 7.74 8.83
N HIS A 155 4.80 8.75 9.33
CA HIS A 155 4.20 10.02 9.68
C HIS A 155 4.89 11.16 8.92
N TYR A 156 4.11 11.91 8.15
CA TYR A 156 4.55 13.05 7.39
C TYR A 156 4.04 14.35 8.01
N SER A 157 4.97 15.22 8.39
CA SER A 157 4.65 16.57 8.83
C SER A 157 4.73 17.54 7.66
N VAL A 158 3.67 18.30 7.40
CA VAL A 158 3.66 19.33 6.34
C VAL A 158 4.64 20.47 6.62
N THR A 159 4.98 20.73 7.88
CA THR A 159 5.82 21.87 8.27
C THR A 159 7.33 21.60 8.20
N CYS A 160 7.74 20.33 8.18
CA CYS A 160 9.16 19.95 8.23
C CYS A 160 9.48 18.70 7.39
N GLY A 161 8.48 18.11 6.74
CA GLY A 161 8.61 16.87 6.00
C GLY A 161 9.13 17.08 4.59
N ASN A 162 9.94 16.13 4.13
CA ASN A 162 10.31 15.97 2.73
C ASN A 162 9.51 14.81 2.16
N GLU A 163 8.55 15.11 1.28
CA GLU A 163 7.66 14.11 0.69
C GLU A 163 8.43 13.05 -0.12
N ALA A 164 9.50 13.44 -0.83
CA ALA A 164 10.33 12.51 -1.57
C ALA A 164 11.02 11.52 -0.63
N LYS A 165 11.55 12.01 0.50
CA LYS A 165 12.18 11.16 1.50
C LYS A 165 11.19 10.17 2.13
N LEU A 166 9.96 10.61 2.42
CA LEU A 166 8.89 9.72 2.89
C LEU A 166 8.60 8.61 1.89
N ILE A 167 8.51 8.94 0.59
CA ILE A 167 8.25 7.97 -0.47
C ILE A 167 9.39 6.96 -0.60
N GLU A 168 10.64 7.40 -0.45
CA GLU A 168 11.81 6.52 -0.43
C GLU A 168 11.84 5.60 0.80
N GLU A 169 11.45 6.13 1.98
CA GLU A 169 11.39 5.39 3.25
C GLU A 169 10.27 4.34 3.31
N ILE A 170 9.22 4.50 2.50
CA ILE A 170 8.19 3.47 2.29
C ILE A 170 8.82 2.37 1.42
N ASP A 171 9.64 1.54 2.06
CA ASP A 171 10.27 0.41 1.41
C ASP A 171 9.30 -0.78 1.39
N LEU A 172 8.78 -1.06 0.20
CA LEU A 172 7.85 -2.16 -0.04
C LEU A 172 8.53 -3.37 -0.68
N GLU A 173 9.82 -3.28 -1.04
CA GLU A 173 10.54 -4.40 -1.66
C GLU A 173 10.62 -5.60 -0.70
N GLU A 174 11.01 -5.34 0.56
CA GLU A 174 11.06 -6.35 1.63
C GLU A 174 9.73 -7.10 1.80
N PHE A 175 8.62 -6.39 1.61
CA PHE A 175 7.29 -6.94 1.78
C PHE A 175 6.79 -7.74 0.57
N VAL A 176 7.38 -7.57 -0.62
CA VAL A 176 7.04 -8.28 -1.86
C VAL A 176 7.86 -9.57 -2.01
N GLY A 177 8.80 -9.85 -1.09
CA GLY A 177 9.48 -11.16 -0.99
C GLY A 177 10.30 -11.49 -2.23
N MET A 178 10.89 -10.46 -2.86
CA MET A 178 11.79 -10.63 -4.00
C MET A 178 13.25 -10.67 -3.57
N GLU A 179 13.54 -10.33 -2.31
CA GLU A 179 14.86 -10.34 -1.67
C GLU A 179 15.59 -11.65 -1.87
N ASP A 180 14.93 -12.78 -1.61
CA ASP A 180 15.57 -14.10 -1.74
C ASP A 180 15.99 -14.40 -3.18
N HIS A 181 15.14 -14.02 -4.15
CA HIS A 181 15.46 -14.19 -5.56
C HIS A 181 16.57 -13.25 -6.01
N ILE A 182 16.56 -12.00 -5.54
CA ILE A 182 17.59 -11.00 -5.84
C ILE A 182 18.92 -11.36 -5.18
N ALA A 183 18.92 -11.81 -3.93
CA ALA A 183 20.12 -12.20 -3.18
C ALA A 183 20.80 -13.40 -3.86
N ASN A 184 20.03 -14.44 -4.18
CA ASN A 184 20.54 -15.60 -4.91
C ASN A 184 21.12 -15.20 -6.28
N MET A 185 20.44 -14.31 -7.01
CA MET A 185 20.94 -13.82 -8.30
C MET A 185 22.17 -12.92 -8.16
N SER A 186 22.27 -12.11 -7.11
CA SER A 186 23.42 -11.25 -6.85
C SER A 186 24.68 -12.08 -6.57
N VAL A 187 24.53 -13.22 -5.87
CA VAL A 187 25.60 -14.20 -5.67
C VAL A 187 26.01 -14.84 -7.00
N LEU A 188 25.07 -15.24 -7.85
CA LEU A 188 25.38 -15.87 -9.14
C LEU A 188 26.07 -14.92 -10.12
N LEU A 189 25.66 -13.65 -10.10
CA LEU A 189 26.21 -12.62 -10.98
C LEU A 189 27.57 -12.10 -10.51
N GLU A 190 27.93 -12.28 -9.23
CA GLU A 190 29.11 -11.70 -8.59
C GLU A 190 29.34 -10.26 -9.08
N LEU A 191 28.38 -9.38 -8.78
CA LEU A 191 28.27 -8.06 -9.40
C LEU A 191 29.52 -7.16 -9.25
N GLU A 192 30.40 -7.50 -8.31
CA GLU A 192 31.68 -6.83 -7.99
C GLU A 192 32.89 -7.37 -8.76
N SER A 193 32.74 -8.43 -9.55
CA SER A 193 33.81 -9.01 -10.37
C SER A 193 33.97 -8.29 -11.72
N GLU A 194 35.21 -8.18 -12.21
CA GLU A 194 35.53 -7.66 -13.55
C GLU A 194 35.29 -8.70 -14.66
N GLU A 195 34.98 -9.95 -14.31
CA GLU A 195 34.73 -11.02 -15.28
C GLU A 195 33.34 -10.93 -15.94
N VAL A 196 33.29 -11.18 -17.25
CA VAL A 196 32.01 -11.26 -17.97
C VAL A 196 31.34 -12.60 -17.66
N ARG A 197 30.17 -12.56 -17.02
CA ARG A 197 29.36 -13.73 -16.72
C ARG A 197 28.01 -13.67 -17.41
N MET A 198 27.48 -14.84 -17.77
CA MET A 198 26.14 -14.99 -18.33
C MET A 198 25.30 -15.88 -17.42
N VAL A 199 24.17 -15.36 -16.95
CA VAL A 199 23.21 -16.08 -16.09
C VAL A 199 21.86 -16.13 -16.80
N GLY A 200 21.27 -17.34 -16.89
CA GLY A 200 19.95 -17.56 -17.47
C GLY A 200 18.88 -17.73 -16.38
N ILE A 201 17.74 -17.03 -16.53
CA ILE A 201 16.56 -17.23 -15.67
C ILE A 201 15.53 -18.06 -16.42
N TRP A 202 15.16 -19.22 -15.88
CA TRP A 202 14.20 -20.14 -16.48
C TRP A 202 13.07 -20.52 -15.51
N GLY A 203 11.95 -21.04 -16.02
CA GLY A 203 10.75 -21.35 -15.23
C GLY A 203 9.45 -21.18 -16.02
N SER A 204 8.33 -21.58 -15.42
CA SER A 204 6.98 -21.52 -16.02
C SER A 204 6.57 -20.10 -16.42
N SER A 205 5.59 -19.99 -17.32
CA SER A 205 5.03 -18.68 -17.69
C SER A 205 4.40 -18.00 -16.47
N GLY A 206 4.50 -16.67 -16.36
CA GLY A 206 3.90 -15.90 -15.27
C GLY A 206 4.64 -15.92 -13.93
N ILE A 207 5.68 -16.75 -13.74
CA ILE A 207 6.37 -16.89 -12.44
C ILE A 207 7.31 -15.73 -12.06
N GLY A 208 7.26 -14.60 -12.78
CA GLY A 208 8.05 -13.41 -12.44
C GLY A 208 9.49 -13.37 -12.96
N LYS A 209 9.88 -14.23 -13.91
CA LYS A 209 11.24 -14.23 -14.51
C LYS A 209 11.70 -12.85 -15.01
N THR A 210 10.83 -12.18 -15.77
CA THR A 210 11.11 -10.85 -16.32
C THR A 210 11.21 -9.80 -15.22
N THR A 211 10.39 -9.91 -14.18
CA THR A 211 10.41 -9.02 -13.02
C THR A 211 11.74 -9.13 -12.27
N ILE A 212 12.18 -10.36 -11.98
CA ILE A 212 13.49 -10.63 -11.34
C ILE A 212 14.63 -10.07 -12.18
N ALA A 213 14.64 -10.31 -13.50
CA ALA A 213 15.68 -9.79 -14.40
C ALA A 213 15.75 -8.26 -14.37
N ARG A 214 14.60 -7.58 -14.39
CA ARG A 214 14.55 -6.12 -14.37
C ARG A 214 14.99 -5.54 -13.00
N LEU A 215 14.62 -6.17 -11.89
CA LEU A 215 15.03 -5.73 -10.54
C LEU A 215 16.54 -5.77 -10.35
N ILE A 216 17.20 -6.80 -10.86
CA ILE A 216 18.67 -6.91 -10.84
C ILE A 216 19.31 -5.74 -11.58
N VAL A 217 18.75 -5.34 -12.73
CA VAL A 217 19.25 -4.20 -13.50
C VAL A 217 19.07 -2.89 -12.72
N VAL A 218 17.91 -2.68 -12.09
CA VAL A 218 17.65 -1.49 -11.27
C VAL A 218 18.64 -1.41 -10.11
N LYS A 219 18.82 -2.49 -9.32
CA LYS A 219 19.78 -2.52 -8.21
C LYS A 219 21.24 -2.30 -8.65
N ARG A 220 21.60 -2.67 -9.88
CA ARG A 220 22.93 -2.40 -10.42
C ARG A 220 23.09 -0.93 -10.79
N CYS A 221 22.07 -0.30 -11.37
CA CYS A 221 22.12 1.12 -11.72
C CYS A 221 22.29 2.05 -10.51
N ASP A 222 21.72 1.68 -9.35
CA ASP A 222 21.90 2.44 -8.11
C ASP A 222 23.31 2.34 -7.49
N ARG A 223 24.18 1.44 -8.01
CA ARG A 223 25.56 1.23 -7.53
C ARG A 223 26.64 1.67 -8.52
N ILE A 224 26.28 2.28 -9.65
CA ILE A 224 27.27 2.85 -10.58
C ILE A 224 27.48 4.32 -10.16
N GLU A 225 28.39 4.52 -9.20
CA GLU A 225 29.10 5.80 -8.96
C GLU A 225 30.51 5.74 -9.56
#